data_AF-A0AAD9BSW9-F1
#
_entry.id   AF-A0AAD9BSW9-F1
#
_cell.length_a   1.000
_cell.length_b   1.000
_cell.length_c   1.000
_cell.angle_alpha   90.00
_cell.angle_beta   90.00
_cell.angle_gamma   90.00
#
_symmetry.space_group_name_H-M   'P 1'
#
loop_
_entity.id
_entity.type
_entity.pdbx_description
1 polymer ?
#
loop_
_entity_poly.entity_id
_entity_poly.type
_entity_poly.pdbx_seq_one_letter_code
_entity_poly.pdbx_strand_id
1 'polypeptide(L)'
;MDVGGSSDPYVKVFLLPDKKKKFETKVHRKTLEPNFNETFTFKVPYTELGGKTLMMTVYDFDRFSKHDAIGAVKILMSSVDFSQSLQEWRDLQKAEKEESERLGDICLSLRYVPTAGKLTVVILEAKNLKKMDVGGLSDPYAKIHLMQNGKRLKKKKTTTKKHTLNPYFNESFSFEVTCEQMEKVQIAVTVLDYDKIGKNDAIGKVLLGSNSTGTEQRHWEDMVANPRRPIAQWHSLKPEDEVNALISNKK
;
A
#
# COMPACT_ATOMS: atom_id res chain seq x y z
N MET A 1 -15.79 2.83 -18.42
CA MET A 1 -16.24 2.40 -19.76
C MET A 1 -16.33 3.66 -20.59
N ASP A 2 -15.26 3.95 -21.31
CA ASP A 2 -15.17 5.15 -22.12
C ASP A 2 -16.01 5.02 -23.39
N VAL A 3 -16.61 6.14 -23.81
CA VAL A 3 -17.58 6.27 -24.90
C VAL A 3 -16.89 6.27 -26.28
N GLY A 4 -15.92 5.37 -26.44
CA GLY A 4 -15.21 5.09 -27.69
C GLY A 4 -14.62 3.69 -27.57
N GLY A 5 -15.40 2.68 -27.97
CA GLY A 5 -15.25 1.27 -27.59
C GLY A 5 -14.02 0.51 -28.09
N SER A 6 -12.82 1.01 -27.81
CA SER A 6 -11.55 0.34 -28.07
C SER A 6 -10.65 0.42 -26.84
N SER A 7 -10.01 -0.70 -26.47
CA SER A 7 -9.00 -0.76 -25.40
C SER A 7 -7.59 -0.80 -25.99
N ASP A 8 -6.59 -0.55 -25.14
CA ASP A 8 -5.17 -0.74 -25.41
C ASP A 8 -4.64 -1.97 -24.63
N PRO A 9 -5.05 -3.20 -24.99
CA PRO A 9 -4.79 -4.38 -24.17
C PRO A 9 -3.31 -4.79 -24.14
N TYR A 10 -2.88 -5.25 -22.97
CA TYR A 10 -1.63 -5.99 -22.76
C TYR A 10 -1.80 -7.01 -21.63
N VAL A 11 -0.94 -8.03 -21.60
CA VAL A 11 -1.04 -9.13 -20.63
C VAL A 11 0.17 -9.14 -19.73
N LYS A 12 -0.06 -9.19 -18.41
CA LYS A 12 0.97 -9.51 -17.41
C LYS A 12 0.93 -11.00 -17.10
N VAL A 13 2.09 -11.64 -17.09
CA VAL A 13 2.25 -13.09 -16.87
C VAL A 13 3.23 -13.33 -15.72
N PHE A 14 2.83 -14.11 -14.72
CA PHE A 14 3.72 -14.51 -13.60
C PHE A 14 3.30 -15.86 -13.00
N LEU A 15 4.21 -16.50 -12.26
CA LEU A 15 3.97 -17.79 -11.59
C LEU A 15 3.82 -17.60 -10.08
N LEU A 16 2.62 -17.77 -9.56
CA LEU A 16 2.39 -17.79 -8.12
C LEU A 16 3.06 -19.00 -7.46
N PRO A 17 3.59 -18.84 -6.23
CA PRO A 17 3.50 -17.65 -5.38
C PRO A 17 4.53 -16.54 -5.68
N ASP A 18 5.47 -16.75 -6.61
CA ASP A 18 6.50 -15.76 -6.95
C ASP A 18 5.93 -14.62 -7.81
N LYS A 19 5.61 -13.50 -7.17
CA LYS A 19 5.16 -12.28 -7.85
C LYS A 19 6.31 -11.39 -8.34
N LYS A 20 7.58 -11.71 -8.05
CA LYS A 20 8.72 -10.85 -8.42
C LYS A 20 9.06 -10.99 -9.90
N LYS A 21 9.06 -12.22 -10.42
CA LYS A 21 9.35 -12.49 -11.82
C LYS A 21 8.08 -12.44 -12.66
N LYS A 22 7.88 -11.30 -13.33
CA LYS A 22 6.76 -11.03 -14.23
C LYS A 22 7.25 -10.73 -15.64
N PHE A 23 6.46 -11.13 -16.62
CA PHE A 23 6.60 -10.74 -18.01
C PHE A 23 5.38 -9.91 -18.42
N GLU A 24 5.57 -9.02 -19.38
CA GLU A 24 4.50 -8.21 -19.94
C GLU A 24 4.58 -8.29 -21.46
N THR A 25 3.44 -8.45 -22.13
CA THR A 25 3.38 -8.32 -23.59
C THR A 25 3.52 -6.86 -23.99
N LYS A 26 3.72 -6.63 -25.29
CA LYS A 26 3.53 -5.32 -25.88
C LYS A 26 2.07 -4.88 -25.74
N VAL A 27 1.89 -3.56 -25.66
CA VAL A 27 0.58 -2.92 -25.70
C VAL A 27 0.08 -2.86 -27.14
N HIS A 28 -1.07 -3.43 -27.41
CA HIS A 28 -1.74 -3.32 -28.69
C HIS A 28 -2.76 -2.19 -28.61
N ARG A 29 -2.63 -1.16 -29.45
CA ARG A 29 -3.49 0.02 -29.35
C ARG A 29 -4.83 -0.16 -30.05
N LYS A 30 -5.89 0.34 -29.43
CA LYS A 30 -7.25 0.48 -29.96
C LYS A 30 -7.78 -0.82 -30.59
N THR A 31 -7.67 -1.91 -29.86
CA THR A 31 -8.18 -3.22 -30.28
C THR A 31 -8.84 -3.97 -29.13
N LEU A 32 -9.92 -4.69 -29.43
CA LEU A 32 -10.56 -5.63 -28.51
C LEU A 32 -10.17 -7.08 -28.80
N GLU A 33 -9.49 -7.33 -29.91
CA GLU A 33 -9.03 -8.65 -30.36
C GLU A 33 -7.52 -8.61 -30.64
N PRO A 34 -6.69 -8.40 -29.59
CA PRO A 34 -5.25 -8.34 -29.76
C PRO A 34 -4.67 -9.71 -30.13
N ASN A 35 -3.77 -9.74 -31.11
CA ASN A 35 -2.94 -10.89 -31.40
C ASN A 35 -1.49 -10.62 -30.93
N PHE A 36 -1.14 -11.15 -29.76
CA PHE A 36 0.16 -10.90 -29.14
C PHE A 36 1.30 -11.71 -29.78
N ASN A 37 1.09 -13.02 -30.00
CA ASN A 37 2.12 -13.95 -30.49
C ASN A 37 3.48 -13.83 -29.77
N GLU A 38 3.46 -13.68 -28.45
CA GLU A 38 4.67 -13.60 -27.61
C GLU A 38 4.89 -14.89 -26.82
N THR A 39 6.16 -15.26 -26.62
CA THR A 39 6.56 -16.45 -25.87
C THR A 39 7.42 -16.04 -24.67
N PHE A 40 7.07 -16.55 -23.49
CA PHE A 40 7.79 -16.30 -22.24
C PHE A 40 8.32 -17.59 -21.63
N THR A 41 9.52 -17.55 -21.07
CA THR A 41 10.18 -18.73 -20.48
C THR A 41 10.38 -18.57 -18.99
N PHE A 42 9.72 -19.41 -18.21
CA PHE A 42 9.97 -19.56 -16.78
C PHE A 42 10.93 -20.72 -16.52
N LYS A 43 12.09 -20.44 -15.94
CA LYS A 43 13.04 -21.47 -15.50
C LYS A 43 12.62 -21.97 -14.12
N VAL A 44 11.95 -23.12 -14.07
CA VAL A 44 11.42 -23.71 -12.84
C VAL A 44 11.75 -25.22 -12.81
N PRO A 45 12.29 -25.76 -11.70
CA PRO A 45 12.46 -27.19 -11.54
C PRO A 45 11.12 -27.93 -11.57
N TYR A 46 11.03 -29.06 -12.29
CA TYR A 46 9.79 -29.81 -12.44
C TYR A 46 9.18 -30.25 -11.09
N THR A 47 10.02 -30.59 -10.11
CA THR A 47 9.61 -30.96 -8.75
C THR A 47 8.89 -29.85 -7.99
N GLU A 48 9.14 -28.59 -8.32
CA GLU A 48 8.48 -27.44 -7.69
C GLU A 48 7.24 -26.97 -8.45
N LEU A 49 7.01 -27.51 -9.65
CA LEU A 49 5.99 -27.01 -10.56
C LEU A 49 4.58 -27.31 -10.07
N GLY A 50 4.35 -28.49 -9.47
CA GLY A 50 3.03 -28.91 -9.02
C GLY A 50 2.36 -27.99 -7.99
N GLY A 51 3.14 -27.22 -7.22
CA GLY A 51 2.61 -26.24 -6.26
C GLY A 51 2.39 -24.83 -6.81
N LYS A 52 2.64 -24.60 -8.11
CA LYS A 52 2.60 -23.27 -8.72
C LYS A 52 1.34 -23.05 -9.56
N THR A 53 0.99 -21.79 -9.72
CA THR A 53 -0.14 -21.36 -10.56
C THR A 53 0.33 -20.31 -11.55
N LEU A 54 0.15 -20.57 -12.84
CA LEU A 54 0.35 -19.56 -13.88
C LEU A 54 -0.81 -18.58 -13.82
N MET A 55 -0.49 -17.30 -13.61
CA MET A 55 -1.44 -16.20 -13.63
C MET A 55 -1.18 -15.35 -14.88
N MET A 56 -2.24 -15.10 -15.64
CA MET A 56 -2.23 -14.16 -16.76
C MET A 56 -3.33 -13.15 -16.52
N THR A 57 -2.99 -11.87 -16.40
CA THR A 57 -3.96 -10.78 -16.21
C THR A 57 -3.90 -9.85 -17.40
N VAL A 58 -5.04 -9.64 -18.04
CA VAL A 58 -5.21 -8.70 -19.15
C VAL A 58 -5.56 -7.34 -18.57
N TYR A 59 -4.81 -6.32 -18.98
CA TYR A 59 -5.00 -4.93 -18.59
C TYR A 59 -5.28 -4.06 -19.81
N ASP A 60 -6.05 -3.01 -19.61
CA ASP A 60 -6.17 -1.87 -20.50
C ASP A 60 -5.08 -0.84 -20.14
N PHE A 61 -4.24 -0.47 -21.10
CA PHE A 61 -3.20 0.52 -20.87
C PHE A 61 -3.78 1.92 -20.90
N ASP A 62 -3.54 2.67 -19.82
CA ASP A 62 -3.92 4.07 -19.72
C ASP A 62 -2.70 4.98 -19.59
N ARG A 63 -2.63 6.00 -20.43
CA ARG A 63 -1.49 6.94 -20.41
C ARG A 63 -1.46 7.84 -19.17
N PHE A 64 -2.63 8.16 -18.61
CA PHE A 64 -2.77 9.19 -17.57
C PHE A 64 -3.55 8.70 -16.33
N SER A 65 -4.00 7.46 -16.31
CA SER A 65 -4.71 6.83 -15.19
C SER A 65 -4.09 5.47 -14.86
N LYS A 66 -4.54 4.89 -13.75
CA LYS A 66 -4.16 3.51 -13.40
C LYS A 66 -4.77 2.58 -14.43
N HIS A 67 -3.97 1.65 -14.94
CA HIS A 67 -4.41 0.66 -15.92
C HIS A 67 -5.53 -0.22 -15.34
N ASP A 68 -6.61 -0.35 -16.10
CA ASP A 68 -7.77 -1.13 -15.69
C ASP A 68 -7.56 -2.62 -15.97
N ALA A 69 -7.80 -3.47 -14.97
CA ALA A 69 -7.75 -4.92 -15.18
C ALA A 69 -9.03 -5.36 -15.89
N ILE A 70 -8.90 -5.85 -17.13
CA ILE A 70 -10.01 -6.37 -17.93
C ILE A 70 -10.45 -7.73 -17.38
N GLY A 71 -9.48 -8.59 -17.05
CA GLY A 71 -9.74 -9.92 -16.49
C GLY A 71 -8.47 -10.74 -16.31
N ALA A 72 -8.60 -11.93 -15.72
CA ALA A 72 -7.48 -12.80 -15.43
C ALA A 72 -7.81 -14.28 -15.66
N VAL A 73 -6.77 -15.06 -15.93
CA VAL A 73 -6.79 -16.52 -16.05
C VAL A 73 -5.79 -17.11 -15.07
N LYS A 74 -6.22 -18.13 -14.35
CA LYS A 74 -5.40 -18.92 -13.41
C LYS A 74 -5.33 -20.35 -13.90
N ILE A 75 -4.12 -20.86 -14.08
CA ILE A 75 -3.88 -22.26 -14.46
C ILE A 75 -3.03 -22.89 -13.38
N LEU A 76 -3.57 -23.90 -12.69
CA LEU A 76 -2.82 -24.71 -11.74
C LEU A 76 -1.85 -25.58 -12.54
N MET A 77 -0.56 -25.47 -12.27
CA MET A 77 0.43 -26.26 -13.01
C MET A 77 0.30 -27.75 -12.73
N SER A 78 -0.28 -28.14 -11.58
CA SER A 78 -0.63 -29.54 -11.29
C SER A 78 -1.71 -30.13 -12.19
N SER A 79 -2.56 -29.30 -12.82
CA SER A 79 -3.63 -29.78 -13.71
C SER A 79 -3.21 -29.81 -15.18
N VAL A 80 -1.96 -29.44 -15.49
CA VAL A 80 -1.45 -29.40 -16.86
C VAL A 80 -0.64 -30.65 -17.15
N ASP A 81 -0.98 -31.33 -18.24
CA ASP A 81 -0.14 -32.39 -18.79
C ASP A 81 0.96 -31.79 -19.67
N PHE A 82 2.19 -31.81 -19.16
CA PHE A 82 3.36 -31.27 -19.85
C PHE A 82 3.98 -32.24 -20.87
N SER A 83 3.42 -33.44 -21.05
CA SER A 83 3.88 -34.38 -22.07
C SER A 83 3.49 -33.95 -23.49
N GLN A 84 2.52 -33.03 -23.62
CA GLN A 84 2.02 -32.51 -24.88
C GLN A 84 2.04 -30.97 -24.88
N SER A 85 2.11 -30.37 -26.07
CA SER A 85 1.93 -28.94 -26.23
C SER A 85 0.46 -28.57 -25.98
N LEU A 86 0.18 -27.90 -24.86
CA LEU A 86 -1.16 -27.42 -24.54
C LEU A 86 -1.44 -26.10 -25.26
N GLN A 87 -2.51 -26.08 -26.07
CA GLN A 87 -3.10 -24.87 -26.64
C GLN A 87 -4.60 -24.89 -26.37
N GLU A 88 -5.09 -23.95 -25.55
CA GLU A 88 -6.48 -23.90 -25.11
C GLU A 88 -7.01 -22.46 -25.06
N TRP A 89 -8.32 -22.32 -25.27
CA TRP A 89 -9.02 -21.07 -25.03
C TRP A 89 -9.60 -21.08 -23.62
N ARG A 90 -9.49 -19.95 -22.91
CA ARG A 90 -10.09 -19.77 -21.58
C ARG A 90 -10.78 -18.43 -21.48
N ASP A 91 -11.95 -18.43 -20.84
CA ASP A 91 -12.67 -17.21 -20.52
C ASP A 91 -11.96 -16.43 -19.42
N LEU A 92 -11.88 -15.11 -19.60
CA LEU A 92 -11.34 -14.22 -18.59
C LEU A 92 -12.27 -14.18 -17.38
N GLN A 93 -11.73 -14.53 -16.22
CA GLN A 93 -12.42 -14.35 -14.95
C GLN A 93 -12.19 -12.94 -14.44
N LYS A 94 -13.03 -12.48 -13.51
CA LYS A 94 -12.82 -11.20 -12.84
C LYS A 94 -11.44 -11.18 -12.19
N ALA A 95 -10.60 -10.24 -12.60
CA ALA A 95 -9.29 -10.08 -11.99
C ALA A 95 -9.48 -9.80 -10.49
N GLU A 96 -8.88 -10.63 -9.63
CA GLU A 96 -8.65 -10.24 -8.26
C GLU A 96 -7.86 -8.94 -8.31
N LYS A 97 -8.34 -7.90 -7.63
CA LYS A 97 -7.56 -6.67 -7.47
C LYS A 97 -6.18 -7.12 -7.00
N GLU A 98 -5.12 -6.75 -7.72
CA GLU A 98 -3.77 -6.82 -7.18
C GLU A 98 -3.87 -6.23 -5.79
N GLU A 99 -3.77 -7.07 -4.76
CA GLU A 99 -3.64 -6.60 -3.39
C GLU A 99 -2.45 -5.65 -3.46
N SER A 100 -2.73 -4.35 -3.36
CA SER A 100 -1.70 -3.33 -3.22
C SER A 100 -0.74 -3.87 -2.18
N GLU A 101 0.54 -4.06 -2.54
CA GLU A 101 1.52 -4.72 -1.69
C GLU A 101 1.33 -4.26 -0.25
N ARG A 102 1.00 -5.21 0.64
CA ARG A 102 0.66 -4.87 2.02
C ARG A 102 1.89 -4.26 2.68
N LEU A 103 1.84 -2.96 2.94
CA LEU A 103 2.97 -2.18 3.47
C LEU A 103 3.20 -2.41 4.97
N GLY A 104 2.22 -3.03 5.63
CA GLY A 104 2.19 -3.30 7.07
C GLY A 104 1.09 -2.51 7.77
N ASP A 105 0.98 -2.74 9.07
CA ASP A 105 0.00 -2.08 9.93
C ASP A 105 0.72 -1.36 11.08
N ILE A 106 0.23 -0.21 11.52
CA ILE A 106 0.75 0.57 12.65
C ILE A 106 -0.33 0.80 13.71
N CYS A 107 0.02 0.59 14.98
CA CYS A 107 -0.84 0.84 16.12
C CYS A 107 -0.50 2.18 16.76
N LEU A 108 -1.50 3.05 16.85
CA LEU A 108 -1.38 4.41 17.36
C LEU A 108 -2.37 4.62 18.49
N SER A 109 -1.96 5.33 19.54
CA SER A 109 -2.89 5.83 20.56
C SER A 109 -3.01 7.35 20.51
N LEU A 110 -4.23 7.85 20.40
CA LEU A 110 -4.54 9.27 20.40
C LEU A 110 -5.26 9.67 21.69
N ARG A 111 -4.88 10.82 22.25
CA ARG A 111 -5.52 11.40 23.43
C ARG A 111 -5.57 12.92 23.31
N TYR A 112 -6.76 13.50 23.41
CA TYR A 112 -6.93 14.96 23.42
C TYR A 112 -7.39 15.48 24.78
N VAL A 113 -6.78 16.57 25.26
CA VAL A 113 -7.19 17.29 26.47
C VAL A 113 -7.59 18.72 26.07
N PRO A 114 -8.91 18.98 25.90
CA PRO A 114 -9.42 20.28 25.43
C PRO A 114 -8.96 21.47 26.28
N THR A 115 -9.05 21.36 27.61
CA THR A 115 -8.72 22.45 28.55
C THR A 115 -7.25 22.88 28.50
N ALA A 116 -6.36 21.99 28.07
CA ALA A 116 -4.93 22.28 27.94
C ALA A 116 -4.50 22.47 26.47
N GLY A 117 -5.43 22.37 25.52
CA GLY A 117 -5.12 22.36 24.09
C GLY A 117 -4.05 21.33 23.73
N LYS A 118 -4.09 20.13 24.33
CA LYS A 118 -2.99 19.15 24.23
C LYS A 118 -3.42 17.88 23.52
N LEU A 119 -2.87 17.64 22.34
CA LEU A 119 -2.99 16.39 21.59
C LEU A 119 -1.76 15.51 21.83
N THR A 120 -1.98 14.33 22.38
CA THR A 120 -0.92 13.32 22.59
C THR A 120 -1.09 12.18 21.59
N VAL A 121 -0.01 11.86 20.89
CA VAL A 121 0.10 10.76 19.94
C VAL A 121 1.15 9.80 20.48
N VAL A 122 0.76 8.57 20.78
CA VAL A 122 1.66 7.48 21.17
C VAL A 122 1.83 6.54 19.99
N ILE A 123 3.06 6.35 19.54
CA ILE A 123 3.40 5.31 18.57
C ILE A 123 3.66 4.03 19.36
N LEU A 124 2.75 3.06 19.29
CA LEU A 124 2.83 1.84 20.09
C LEU A 124 3.75 0.84 19.41
N GLU A 125 3.33 0.31 18.26
CA GLU A 125 4.06 -0.72 17.52
C GLU A 125 3.61 -0.74 16.05
N ALA A 126 4.37 -1.42 15.21
CA ALA A 126 3.95 -1.78 13.87
C ALA A 126 4.17 -3.27 13.63
N LYS A 127 3.47 -3.85 12.65
CA LYS A 127 3.60 -5.28 12.30
C LYS A 127 3.53 -5.50 10.80
N ASN A 128 4.13 -6.61 10.36
CA ASN A 128 4.15 -7.05 8.98
C ASN A 128 4.62 -5.95 8.01
N LEU A 129 5.61 -5.16 8.41
CA LEU A 129 6.17 -4.12 7.55
C LEU A 129 6.76 -4.71 6.28
N LYS A 130 6.65 -3.97 5.17
CA LYS A 130 7.31 -4.33 3.91
C LYS A 130 8.84 -4.30 4.10
N LYS A 131 9.51 -5.34 3.59
CA LYS A 131 10.97 -5.45 3.54
C LYS A 131 11.53 -4.44 2.54
N MET A 132 12.42 -3.56 2.98
CA MET A 132 13.09 -2.62 2.07
C MET A 132 14.57 -2.97 1.85
N ASP A 133 15.24 -3.57 2.84
CA ASP A 133 16.64 -3.99 2.69
C ASP A 133 16.81 -5.24 1.83
N VAL A 134 17.92 -5.30 1.09
CA VAL A 134 18.37 -6.47 0.30
C VAL A 134 18.52 -7.74 1.16
N GLY A 135 18.77 -7.57 2.47
CA GLY A 135 18.86 -8.66 3.46
C GLY A 135 17.51 -9.16 4.02
N GLY A 136 16.39 -8.57 3.58
CA GLY A 136 15.05 -9.08 3.85
C GLY A 136 14.41 -8.66 5.19
N LEU A 137 14.96 -7.66 5.87
CA LEU A 137 14.35 -6.98 7.03
C LEU A 137 14.32 -5.47 6.75
N SER A 138 14.09 -4.67 7.80
CA SER A 138 14.15 -3.20 7.80
C SER A 138 14.63 -2.70 9.15
N ASP A 139 15.08 -1.44 9.19
CA ASP A 139 15.40 -0.64 10.36
C ASP A 139 14.32 0.46 10.61
N PRO A 140 13.07 0.09 10.96
CA PRO A 140 11.95 1.02 10.97
C PRO A 140 12.02 2.12 12.04
N TYR A 141 11.56 3.32 11.66
CA TYR A 141 11.21 4.41 12.57
C TYR A 141 10.01 5.20 12.04
N ALA A 142 9.24 5.83 12.93
CA ALA A 142 8.08 6.63 12.56
C ALA A 142 8.37 8.14 12.64
N LYS A 143 7.97 8.89 11.62
CA LYS A 143 7.90 10.37 11.62
C LYS A 143 6.45 10.80 11.78
N ILE A 144 6.19 11.71 12.71
CA ILE A 144 4.89 12.33 12.92
C ILE A 144 4.96 13.78 12.46
N HIS A 145 4.08 14.17 11.54
CA HIS A 145 3.89 15.55 11.13
C HIS A 145 2.50 16.03 11.54
N LEU A 146 2.45 17.13 12.28
CA LEU A 146 1.24 17.91 12.45
C LEU A 146 1.05 18.79 11.22
N MET A 147 -0.08 18.65 10.56
CA MET A 147 -0.44 19.32 9.32
C MET A 147 -1.62 20.24 9.55
N GLN A 148 -1.68 21.36 8.84
CA GLN A 148 -2.87 22.22 8.76
C GLN A 148 -2.92 22.86 7.37
N ASN A 149 -4.06 22.80 6.70
CA ASN A 149 -4.26 23.36 5.35
C ASN A 149 -3.14 22.96 4.38
N GLY A 150 -2.77 21.68 4.36
CA GLY A 150 -1.70 21.13 3.52
C GLY A 150 -0.26 21.49 3.93
N LYS A 151 -0.06 22.36 4.93
CA LYS A 151 1.26 22.78 5.41
C LYS A 151 1.70 21.99 6.64
N ARG A 152 3.00 21.69 6.72
CA ARG A 152 3.65 21.04 7.89
C ARG A 152 3.90 22.09 8.97
N LEU A 153 3.33 21.90 10.17
CA LEU A 153 3.50 22.80 11.31
C LEU A 153 4.61 22.33 12.27
N LYS A 154 4.53 21.08 12.72
CA LYS A 154 5.50 20.48 13.66
C LYS A 154 5.87 19.07 13.20
N LYS A 155 7.10 18.66 13.50
CA LYS A 155 7.63 17.33 13.19
C LYS A 155 8.24 16.68 14.42
N LYS A 156 7.95 15.40 14.64
CA LYS A 156 8.58 14.54 15.66
C LYS A 156 8.94 13.19 15.04
N LYS A 157 9.81 12.43 15.69
CA LYS A 157 10.22 11.09 15.22
C LYS A 157 10.48 10.16 16.40
N THR A 158 10.29 8.86 16.19
CA THR A 158 10.66 7.81 17.15
C THR A 158 12.16 7.50 17.09
N THR A 159 12.61 6.67 18.03
CA THR A 159 13.84 5.91 17.88
C THR A 159 13.73 4.90 16.72
N THR A 160 14.87 4.53 16.15
CA THR A 160 14.97 3.49 15.11
C THR A 160 15.09 2.13 15.77
N LYS A 161 14.29 1.17 15.31
CA LYS A 161 14.39 -0.24 15.73
C LYS A 161 15.07 -1.01 14.63
N LYS A 162 16.20 -1.65 14.92
CA LYS A 162 17.01 -2.32 13.90
C LYS A 162 16.51 -3.72 13.59
N HIS A 163 16.66 -4.13 12.34
CA HIS A 163 16.45 -5.49 11.84
C HIS A 163 15.12 -6.12 12.30
N THR A 164 14.00 -5.42 12.09
CA THR A 164 12.69 -5.92 12.46
C THR A 164 11.59 -5.43 11.52
N LEU A 165 10.61 -6.29 11.26
CA LEU A 165 9.36 -5.95 10.57
C LEU A 165 8.17 -5.78 11.53
N ASN A 166 8.42 -5.98 12.83
CA ASN A 166 7.42 -5.85 13.90
C ASN A 166 8.00 -4.99 15.05
N PRO A 167 8.31 -3.71 14.79
CA PRO A 167 8.92 -2.85 15.81
C PRO A 167 7.95 -2.49 16.93
N TYR A 168 8.41 -2.60 18.18
CA TYR A 168 7.75 -2.05 19.36
C TYR A 168 8.41 -0.73 19.75
N PHE A 169 7.66 0.37 19.69
CA PHE A 169 8.14 1.73 19.98
C PHE A 169 7.76 2.17 21.40
N ASN A 170 6.45 2.22 21.67
CA ASN A 170 5.84 2.80 22.87
C ASN A 170 6.38 4.21 23.21
N GLU A 171 6.42 5.09 22.22
CA GLU A 171 6.95 6.45 22.35
C GLU A 171 5.84 7.50 22.26
N SER A 172 5.81 8.44 23.21
CA SER A 172 4.75 9.44 23.37
C SER A 172 5.19 10.83 22.91
N PHE A 173 4.33 11.48 22.12
CA PHE A 173 4.59 12.78 21.52
C PHE A 173 3.41 13.72 21.77
N SER A 174 3.68 14.94 22.25
CA SER A 174 2.66 15.95 22.51
C SER A 174 2.73 17.12 21.53
N PHE A 175 1.57 17.58 21.09
CA PHE A 175 1.36 18.77 20.27
C PHE A 175 0.37 19.71 20.96
N GLU A 176 0.59 21.00 20.79
CA GLU A 176 -0.35 22.05 21.20
C GLU A 176 -1.33 22.27 20.04
N VAL A 177 -2.60 21.97 20.29
CA VAL A 177 -3.72 22.07 19.36
C VAL A 177 -4.93 22.56 20.14
N THR A 178 -5.40 23.77 19.86
CA THR A 178 -6.61 24.31 20.51
C THR A 178 -7.87 23.63 19.96
N CYS A 179 -9.00 23.78 20.66
CA CYS A 179 -10.27 23.19 20.22
C CYS A 179 -10.67 23.69 18.82
N GLU A 180 -10.46 24.98 18.53
CA GLU A 180 -10.78 25.60 17.24
C GLU A 180 -9.89 25.11 16.10
N GLN A 181 -8.69 24.62 16.44
CA GLN A 181 -7.77 24.04 15.46
C GLN A 181 -8.09 22.58 15.16
N MET A 182 -8.83 21.88 16.03
CA MET A 182 -9.01 20.43 15.97
C MET A 182 -9.67 19.95 14.67
N GLU A 183 -10.54 20.75 14.08
CA GLU A 183 -11.21 20.47 12.80
C GLU A 183 -10.32 20.74 11.57
N LYS A 184 -9.22 21.48 11.74
CA LYS A 184 -8.34 21.95 10.65
C LYS A 184 -7.02 21.20 10.61
N VAL A 185 -6.63 20.56 11.71
CA VAL A 185 -5.37 19.83 11.81
C VAL A 185 -5.50 18.39 11.34
N GLN A 186 -4.39 17.85 10.87
CA GLN A 186 -4.23 16.43 10.56
C GLN A 186 -2.91 15.93 11.12
N ILE A 187 -2.83 14.66 11.47
CA ILE A 187 -1.61 13.96 11.89
C ILE A 187 -1.23 13.00 10.78
N ALA A 188 -0.11 13.27 10.12
CA ALA A 188 0.49 12.36 9.16
C ALA A 188 1.60 11.55 9.84
N VAL A 189 1.43 10.23 9.93
CA VAL A 189 2.46 9.31 10.44
C VAL A 189 3.05 8.55 9.27
N THR A 190 4.35 8.70 9.04
CA THR A 190 5.10 7.95 8.01
C THR A 190 6.03 6.96 8.72
N VAL A 191 5.97 5.68 8.36
CA VAL A 191 6.96 4.68 8.75
C VAL A 191 8.02 4.63 7.65
N LEU A 192 9.28 4.77 8.04
CA LEU A 192 10.41 4.76 7.12
C LEU A 192 11.40 3.68 7.53
N ASP A 193 12.11 3.16 6.56
CA ASP A 193 13.33 2.39 6.77
C ASP A 193 14.51 3.35 6.96
N TYR A 194 15.46 3.00 7.83
CA TYR A 194 16.67 3.76 8.04
C TYR A 194 17.83 3.12 7.28
N ASP A 195 18.35 3.85 6.29
CA ASP A 195 19.51 3.43 5.52
C ASP A 195 20.75 4.14 6.03
N LYS A 196 21.81 3.37 6.34
CA LYS A 196 23.11 3.95 6.75
C LYS A 196 23.74 4.80 5.65
N ILE A 197 23.47 4.47 4.39
CA ILE A 197 24.03 5.14 3.22
C ILE A 197 22.87 5.43 2.27
N GLY A 198 22.65 6.71 1.96
CA GLY A 198 21.59 7.13 1.04
C GLY A 198 20.40 7.78 1.73
N LYS A 199 19.27 7.82 1.02
CA LYS A 199 18.02 8.42 1.49
C LYS A 199 17.14 7.33 2.10
N ASN A 200 16.72 7.54 3.34
CA ASN A 200 15.74 6.70 4.02
C ASN A 200 14.45 6.54 3.19
N ASP A 201 14.08 5.30 2.92
CA ASP A 201 12.89 4.95 2.16
C ASP A 201 11.61 4.94 3.00
N ALA A 202 10.51 5.43 2.43
CA ALA A 202 9.20 5.35 3.09
C ALA A 202 8.58 3.96 2.87
N ILE A 203 8.31 3.26 3.97
CA ILE A 203 7.58 1.99 3.94
C ILE A 203 6.10 2.25 3.68
N GLY A 204 5.54 3.23 4.39
CA GLY A 204 4.15 3.62 4.20
C GLY A 204 3.70 4.74 5.14
N LYS A 205 2.48 5.21 4.94
CA LYS A 205 1.96 6.41 5.59
C LYS A 205 0.48 6.28 5.93
N VAL A 206 0.07 6.94 7.01
CA VAL A 206 -1.33 7.14 7.40
C VAL A 206 -1.59 8.61 7.70
N LEU A 207 -2.82 9.05 7.51
CA LEU A 207 -3.26 10.43 7.76
C LEU A 207 -4.55 10.40 8.58
N LEU A 208 -4.46 10.91 9.81
CA LEU A 208 -5.58 11.02 10.75
C LEU A 208 -6.02 12.48 10.85
N GLY A 209 -7.32 12.74 10.94
CA GLY A 209 -7.87 14.09 10.99
C GLY A 209 -9.35 14.10 10.66
N SER A 210 -10.00 15.25 10.83
CA SER A 210 -11.42 15.48 10.53
C SER A 210 -11.83 15.08 9.12
N ASN A 211 -10.95 15.27 8.15
CA ASN A 211 -11.20 14.99 6.73
C ASN A 211 -10.57 13.67 6.24
N SER A 212 -10.18 12.78 7.16
CA SER A 212 -9.78 11.42 6.79
C SER A 212 -11.00 10.58 6.42
N THR A 213 -10.81 9.37 5.94
CA THR A 213 -11.89 8.43 5.62
C THR A 213 -11.65 7.08 6.31
N GLY A 214 -12.71 6.32 6.57
CA GLY A 214 -12.61 4.96 7.11
C GLY A 214 -12.06 4.92 8.54
N THR A 215 -11.14 3.99 8.80
CA THR A 215 -10.61 3.73 10.16
C THR A 215 -9.90 4.94 10.76
N GLU A 216 -9.19 5.73 9.95
CA GLU A 216 -8.49 6.92 10.40
C GLU A 216 -9.46 8.01 10.88
N GLN A 217 -10.60 8.18 10.19
CA GLN A 217 -11.64 9.11 10.59
C GLN A 217 -12.29 8.67 11.90
N ARG A 218 -12.71 7.40 11.97
CA ARG A 218 -13.33 6.84 13.18
C ARG A 218 -12.43 6.98 14.40
N HIS A 219 -11.14 6.70 14.26
CA HIS A 219 -10.19 6.85 15.36
C HIS A 219 -10.06 8.31 15.83
N TRP A 220 -10.11 9.26 14.89
CA TRP A 220 -10.09 10.69 15.21
C TRP A 220 -11.36 11.13 15.94
N GLU A 221 -12.52 10.73 15.43
CA GLU A 221 -13.83 11.00 16.03
C GLU A 221 -13.95 10.39 17.44
N ASP A 222 -13.54 9.13 17.61
CA ASP A 222 -13.53 8.44 18.90
C ASP A 222 -12.68 9.19 19.93
N MET A 223 -11.50 9.68 19.54
CA MET A 223 -10.65 10.49 20.41
C MET A 223 -11.32 11.82 20.79
N VAL A 224 -11.95 12.52 19.83
CA VAL A 224 -12.63 13.80 20.09
C VAL A 224 -13.84 13.60 21.01
N ALA A 225 -14.61 12.54 20.78
CA ALA A 225 -15.79 12.18 21.58
C ALA A 225 -15.44 11.71 23.00
N ASN A 226 -14.21 11.23 23.23
CA ASN A 226 -13.74 10.72 24.51
C ASN A 226 -12.59 11.57 25.08
N PRO A 227 -12.82 12.84 25.47
CA PRO A 227 -11.77 13.73 25.93
C PRO A 227 -11.06 13.17 27.17
N ARG A 228 -9.75 13.38 27.24
CA ARG A 228 -8.83 12.91 28.28
C ARG A 228 -8.65 11.39 28.35
N ARG A 229 -9.29 10.60 27.49
CA ARG A 229 -9.07 9.15 27.37
C ARG A 229 -8.14 8.84 26.19
N PRO A 230 -7.11 8.01 26.38
CA PRO A 230 -6.35 7.48 25.25
C PRO A 230 -7.18 6.42 24.51
N ILE A 231 -7.27 6.54 23.19
CA ILE A 231 -7.88 5.56 22.30
C ILE A 231 -6.76 4.97 21.45
N ALA A 232 -6.62 3.64 21.45
CA ALA A 232 -5.63 2.94 20.65
C ALA A 232 -6.31 2.25 19.45
N GLN A 233 -5.71 2.34 18.28
CA GLN A 233 -6.26 1.74 17.07
C GLN A 233 -5.17 1.35 16.07
N TRP A 234 -5.39 0.24 15.37
CA TRP A 234 -4.56 -0.21 14.25
C TRP A 234 -4.96 0.48 12.95
N HIS A 235 -3.97 0.85 12.14
CA HIS A 235 -4.15 1.44 10.81
C HIS A 235 -3.27 0.72 9.79
N SER A 236 -3.83 0.41 8.63
CA SER A 236 -3.07 -0.16 7.52
C SER A 236 -2.31 0.94 6.80
N LEU A 237 -1.01 0.72 6.59
CA LEU A 237 -0.13 1.67 5.90
C LEU A 237 -0.49 1.76 4.42
N LYS A 238 -0.55 3.00 3.90
CA LYS A 238 -0.81 3.30 2.49
C LYS A 238 0.45 3.84 1.82
N PRO A 239 0.58 3.75 0.49
CA PRO A 239 1.70 4.35 -0.24
C PRO A 239 1.84 5.84 0.10
N GLU A 240 3.08 6.31 0.29
CA GLU A 240 3.32 7.70 0.71
C GLU A 240 2.75 8.70 -0.30
N ASP A 241 2.85 8.42 -1.60
CA ASP A 241 2.40 9.31 -2.66
C ASP A 241 0.86 9.44 -2.71
N GLU A 242 0.13 8.35 -2.48
CA GLU A 242 -1.34 8.39 -2.37
C GLU A 242 -1.77 9.27 -1.20
N VAL A 243 -1.13 9.12 -0.04
CA VAL A 243 -1.44 9.94 1.13
C VAL A 243 -1.00 11.40 0.93
N ASN A 244 0.10 11.64 0.22
CA ASN A 244 0.54 13.00 -0.12
C ASN A 244 -0.44 13.71 -1.07
N ALA A 245 -1.01 12.99 -2.04
CA ALA A 245 -2.05 13.54 -2.93
C ALA A 245 -3.29 14.00 -2.15
N LEU A 246 -3.69 13.26 -1.11
CA LEU A 246 -4.79 13.65 -0.21
C LEU A 246 -4.50 14.94 0.58
N ILE A 247 -3.23 15.20 0.87
CA ILE A 247 -2.78 16.40 1.58
C ILE A 247 -2.74 17.60 0.62
N SER A 248 -2.30 17.40 -0.64
CA SER A 248 -2.14 18.48 -1.62
C SER A 248 -3.44 18.94 -2.25
N ASN A 249 -4.41 18.03 -2.45
CA ASN A 249 -5.68 18.32 -3.10
C ASN A 249 -6.67 19.11 -2.21
N LYS A 250 -6.26 19.48 -0.99
CA LYS A 250 -7.06 20.24 -0.01
C LYS A 250 -6.55 21.68 0.20
N LYS A 251 -5.98 22.27 -0.86
CA LYS A 251 -5.65 23.70 -0.91
C LYS A 251 -6.89 24.54 -1.21
#